data_AF-A0A6G6K908-F1
#
_entry.id   AF-A0A6G6K908-F1
#
_cell.length_a   1.000
_cell.length_b   1.000
_cell.length_c   1.000
_cell.angle_alpha   90.00
_cell.angle_beta   90.00
_cell.angle_gamma   90.00
#
_symmetry.space_group_name_H-M   'P 1'
#
loop_
_entity.id
_entity.type
_entity.pdbx_description
1 polymer ?
#
loop_
_entity_poly.entity_id
_entity_poly.type
_entity_poly.pdbx_seq_one_letter_code
_entity_poly.pdbx_strand_id
1 'polypeptide(L)'
;MNVPEEYRRFACREYFEDGWSTRGHFDEASQTLVIVPLEHSCVTDETNFFAIGRSGVGGIDFGYRADHEGLWAYHPIDQEFQFMAPTVAALVEGWCTGKLSV
;
A
#
# COMPACT_ATOMS: atom_id res chain seq x y z
N MET A 1 -6.24 -1.42 -17.48
CA MET A 1 -7.48 -1.73 -16.75
C MET A 1 -8.00 -0.42 -16.18
N ASN A 2 -9.29 -0.10 -16.25
CA ASN A 2 -9.79 1.17 -15.68
C ASN A 2 -9.85 1.04 -14.14
N VAL A 3 -9.36 2.06 -13.43
CA VAL A 3 -9.50 2.16 -11.96
C VAL A 3 -10.99 2.26 -11.60
N PRO A 4 -11.54 1.38 -10.74
CA PRO A 4 -12.94 1.46 -10.31
C PRO A 4 -13.25 2.79 -9.63
N GLU A 5 -14.52 3.23 -9.71
CA GLU A 5 -14.92 4.57 -9.33
C GLU A 5 -14.61 4.91 -7.87
N GLU A 6 -14.84 3.96 -6.96
CA GLU A 6 -14.55 4.06 -5.52
C GLU A 6 -13.07 4.33 -5.20
N TYR A 7 -12.14 3.96 -6.10
CA TYR A 7 -10.71 4.17 -5.90
C TYR A 7 -10.15 5.41 -6.61
N ARG A 8 -10.96 6.15 -7.38
CA ARG A 8 -10.47 7.26 -8.22
C ARG A 8 -9.88 8.43 -7.44
N ARG A 9 -10.26 8.60 -6.17
CA ARG A 9 -9.68 9.60 -5.26
C ARG A 9 -8.26 9.27 -4.80
N PHE A 10 -7.79 8.06 -5.05
CA PHE A 10 -6.45 7.61 -4.72
C PHE A 10 -5.59 7.60 -5.99
N ALA A 11 -4.33 8.02 -5.87
CA ALA A 11 -3.34 7.97 -6.94
C ALA A 11 -2.83 6.52 -7.21
N CYS A 12 -3.76 5.58 -7.40
CA CYS A 12 -3.53 4.14 -7.36
C CYS A 12 -3.57 3.45 -8.72
N ARG A 13 -3.46 4.19 -9.82
CA ARG A 13 -3.58 3.63 -11.18
C ARG A 13 -2.61 2.47 -11.41
N GLU A 14 -1.35 2.64 -10.99
CA GLU A 14 -0.30 1.62 -11.11
C GLU A 14 -0.69 0.30 -10.43
N TYR A 15 -1.32 0.36 -9.25
CA TYR A 15 -1.76 -0.84 -8.54
C TYR A 15 -2.69 -1.72 -9.40
N PHE A 16 -3.56 -1.11 -10.20
CA PHE A 16 -4.46 -1.83 -11.11
C PHE A 16 -3.81 -2.16 -12.46
N GLU A 17 -3.05 -1.23 -13.05
CA GLU A 17 -2.49 -1.40 -14.40
C GLU A 17 -1.34 -2.39 -14.44
N ASP A 18 -0.48 -2.39 -13.42
CA ASP A 18 0.70 -3.26 -13.37
C ASP A 18 0.37 -4.66 -12.83
N GLY A 19 -0.89 -4.92 -12.50
CA GLY A 19 -1.41 -6.21 -12.06
C GLY A 19 -1.22 -6.51 -10.56
N TRP A 20 -0.70 -5.56 -9.78
CA TRP A 20 -0.54 -5.72 -8.32
C TRP A 20 -1.86 -6.06 -7.63
N SER A 21 -2.96 -5.45 -8.06
CA SER A 21 -4.31 -5.70 -7.56
C SER A 21 -4.81 -7.13 -7.77
N THR A 22 -4.13 -7.93 -8.61
CA THR A 22 -4.47 -9.34 -8.86
C THR A 22 -3.47 -10.29 -8.21
N ARG A 23 -2.17 -9.95 -8.21
CA ARG A 23 -1.11 -10.87 -7.77
C ARG A 23 -0.56 -10.59 -6.38
N GLY A 24 -0.68 -9.36 -5.87
CA GLY A 24 0.03 -8.91 -4.67
C GLY A 24 1.56 -9.04 -4.77
N HIS A 25 2.22 -9.12 -3.63
CA HIS A 25 3.65 -9.43 -3.52
C HIS A 25 3.95 -10.05 -2.16
N PHE A 26 4.42 -11.29 -2.16
CA PHE A 26 4.90 -11.97 -0.97
C PHE A 26 6.42 -11.83 -0.88
N ASP A 27 6.90 -11.25 0.22
CA ASP A 27 8.32 -11.25 0.55
C ASP A 27 8.66 -12.50 1.37
N GLU A 28 9.45 -13.38 0.78
CA GLU A 28 9.90 -14.63 1.41
C GLU A 28 10.80 -14.36 2.62
N ALA A 29 11.58 -13.28 2.62
CA ALA A 29 12.52 -13.00 3.71
C ALA A 29 11.79 -12.62 4.99
N SER A 30 10.79 -11.72 4.89
CA SER A 30 9.96 -11.32 6.02
C SER A 30 8.73 -12.21 6.23
N GLN A 31 8.50 -13.21 5.38
CA GLN A 31 7.31 -14.06 5.36
C GLN A 31 6.00 -13.24 5.39
N THR A 32 5.99 -12.11 4.68
CA THR A 32 4.89 -11.14 4.71
C THR A 32 4.37 -10.89 3.31
N LEU A 33 3.04 -10.85 3.17
CA LEU A 33 2.39 -10.36 1.96
C LEU A 33 2.43 -8.81 1.96
N VAL A 34 3.55 -8.26 1.49
CA VAL A 34 3.85 -6.81 1.50
C VAL A 34 2.81 -6.03 0.72
N ILE A 35 2.39 -6.55 -0.44
CA ILE A 35 1.27 -6.02 -1.23
C ILE A 35 0.21 -7.11 -1.32
N VAL A 36 -1.04 -6.77 -1.02
CA VAL A 36 -2.15 -7.71 -1.07
C VAL A 36 -2.94 -7.55 -2.37
N PRO A 37 -3.57 -8.62 -2.90
CA PRO A 37 -4.59 -8.51 -3.95
C PRO A 37 -5.78 -7.66 -3.52
N LEU A 38 -6.57 -7.19 -4.50
CA LEU A 38 -7.74 -6.33 -4.27
C LEU A 38 -8.75 -6.96 -3.32
N GLU A 39 -9.00 -8.28 -3.40
CA GLU A 39 -9.93 -8.97 -2.49
C GLU A 39 -9.51 -8.93 -1.00
N HIS A 40 -8.26 -8.55 -0.72
CA HIS A 40 -7.70 -8.44 0.61
C HIS A 40 -7.36 -7.00 1.01
N SER A 41 -7.55 -6.06 0.09
CA SER A 41 -7.37 -4.63 0.33
C SER A 41 -8.55 -4.04 1.11
N CYS A 42 -8.35 -2.87 1.71
CA CYS A 42 -9.38 -2.21 2.50
C CYS A 42 -9.34 -0.71 2.29
N VAL A 43 -10.51 -0.08 2.18
CA VAL A 43 -10.65 1.38 2.25
C VAL A 43 -11.19 1.73 3.63
N THR A 44 -10.48 2.57 4.36
CA THR A 44 -10.91 3.12 5.64
C THR A 44 -11.36 4.56 5.41
N ASP A 45 -12.66 4.81 5.56
CA ASP A 45 -13.25 6.12 5.30
C ASP A 45 -12.87 7.15 6.37
N GLU A 46 -12.68 6.72 7.62
CA GLU A 46 -12.29 7.58 8.74
C GLU A 46 -10.92 8.24 8.49
N THR A 47 -10.00 7.51 7.87
CA THR A 47 -8.63 7.98 7.59
C THR A 47 -8.43 8.36 6.13
N ASN A 48 -9.45 8.19 5.28
CA ASN A 48 -9.38 8.32 3.82
C ASN A 48 -8.15 7.61 3.24
N PHE A 49 -7.99 6.35 3.62
CA PHE A 49 -6.83 5.53 3.29
C PHE A 49 -7.24 4.24 2.59
N PHE A 50 -6.58 3.93 1.49
CA PHE A 50 -6.73 2.69 0.76
C PHE A 50 -5.52 1.78 1.02
N ALA A 51 -5.67 0.88 1.98
CA ALA A 51 -4.66 -0.10 2.36
C ALA A 51 -4.57 -1.21 1.30
N ILE A 52 -3.39 -1.33 0.70
CA ILE A 52 -3.05 -2.34 -0.31
C ILE A 52 -1.86 -3.22 0.11
N GLY A 53 -1.41 -3.12 1.35
CA GLY A 53 -0.24 -3.82 1.83
C GLY A 53 -0.09 -3.74 3.33
N ARG A 54 0.82 -4.55 3.88
CA ARG A 54 1.10 -4.59 5.32
C ARG A 54 2.60 -4.69 5.56
N SER A 55 3.06 -4.00 6.60
CA SER A 55 4.45 -4.12 7.08
C SER A 55 4.73 -5.45 7.79
N GLY A 56 3.69 -6.13 8.28
CA GLY A 56 3.83 -7.33 9.11
C GLY A 56 4.09 -7.05 10.60
N VAL A 57 4.19 -5.77 11.01
CA VAL A 57 4.47 -5.36 12.39
C VAL A 57 3.57 -4.19 12.81
N GLY A 58 3.19 -4.13 14.09
CA GLY A 58 2.53 -2.96 14.69
C GLY A 58 1.14 -2.61 14.13
N GLY A 59 0.56 -3.44 13.27
CA GLY A 59 -0.66 -3.11 12.54
C GLY A 59 -0.47 -1.99 11.50
N ILE A 60 0.77 -1.73 11.08
CA ILE A 60 1.08 -0.68 10.11
C ILE A 60 0.74 -1.18 8.70
N ASP A 61 -0.18 -0.47 8.05
CA ASP A 61 -0.64 -0.76 6.69
C ASP A 61 0.05 0.15 5.68
N PHE A 62 0.32 -0.40 4.49
CA PHE A 62 0.78 0.37 3.33
C PHE A 62 -0.38 0.66 2.39
N GLY A 63 -0.42 1.85 1.82
CA GLY A 63 -1.56 2.25 1.02
C GLY A 63 -1.47 3.63 0.42
N TYR A 64 -2.58 4.03 -0.20
CA TYR A 64 -2.75 5.35 -0.79
C TYR A 64 -3.57 6.22 0.14
N ARG A 65 -3.14 7.46 0.32
CA ARG A 65 -3.93 8.50 0.99
C ARG A 65 -4.72 9.27 -0.05
N ALA A 66 -5.99 9.57 0.23
CA ALA A 66 -6.83 10.32 -0.70
C ALA A 66 -6.18 11.67 -1.06
N ASP A 67 -6.25 12.04 -2.34
CA ASP A 67 -5.73 13.29 -2.89
C ASP A 67 -4.21 13.52 -2.70
N HIS A 68 -3.45 12.47 -2.35
CA HIS A 68 -2.00 12.51 -2.25
C HIS A 68 -1.36 11.50 -3.21
N GLU A 69 -0.18 11.85 -3.73
CA GLU A 69 0.61 10.94 -4.56
C GLU A 69 1.44 9.97 -3.72
N GLY A 70 1.77 8.84 -4.33
CA GLY A 70 2.62 7.80 -3.75
C GLY A 70 1.97 6.94 -2.68
N LEU A 71 2.81 6.11 -2.07
CA LEU A 71 2.51 5.11 -1.07
C LEU A 71 2.93 5.62 0.30
N TRP A 72 2.04 5.37 1.26
CA TRP A 72 2.18 5.82 2.64
C TRP A 72 2.03 4.62 3.58
N ALA A 73 2.76 4.64 4.68
CA ALA A 73 2.51 3.80 5.84
C ALA A 73 1.59 4.55 6.80
N TYR A 74 0.50 3.90 7.23
CA TYR A 74 -0.37 4.42 8.27
C TYR A 74 0.00 3.78 9.62
N HIS A 75 0.36 4.62 10.58
CA HIS A 75 0.71 4.22 11.94
C HIS A 75 -0.52 4.34 12.84
N PRO A 76 -1.23 3.25 13.16
CA PRO A 76 -2.54 3.32 13.83
C PRO A 76 -2.46 3.81 15.27
N ILE A 77 -1.31 3.64 15.94
CA ILE A 77 -1.10 4.08 17.33
C ILE A 77 -1.03 5.61 17.39
N ASP A 78 -0.20 6.21 16.53
CA ASP A 78 0.04 7.66 16.49
C ASP A 78 -0.95 8.40 15.58
N GLN A 79 -1.71 7.67 14.77
CA GLN A 79 -2.61 8.18 13.73
C GLN A 79 -1.88 9.05 12.69
N GLU A 80 -0.65 8.65 12.36
CA GLU A 80 0.22 9.38 11.44
C GLU A 80 0.44 8.65 10.12
N PHE A 81 0.71 9.44 9.07
CA PHE A 81 1.07 8.94 7.75
C PHE A 81 2.54 9.24 7.48
N GLN A 82 3.30 8.21 7.14
CA GLN A 82 4.69 8.31 6.70
C GLN A 82 4.77 8.03 5.20
N PHE A 83 5.35 8.94 4.42
CA PHE A 83 5.61 8.69 3.00
C PHE A 83 6.67 7.59 2.86
N MET A 84 6.38 6.59 2.02
CA MET A 84 7.26 5.43 1.83
C MET A 84 7.92 5.42 0.46
N ALA A 85 7.11 5.54 -0.60
CA ALA A 85 7.60 5.39 -1.97
C ALA A 85 6.67 6.07 -2.98
N PRO A 86 7.18 6.49 -4.15
CA PRO A 86 6.33 7.07 -5.20
C PRO A 86 5.45 6.03 -5.92
N THR A 87 5.83 4.75 -5.89
CA THR A 87 5.21 3.66 -6.67
C THR A 87 5.13 2.37 -5.85
N VAL A 88 4.28 1.44 -6.27
CA VAL A 88 4.20 0.10 -5.63
C VAL A 88 5.50 -0.66 -5.86
N ALA A 89 6.06 -0.58 -7.06
CA ALA A 89 7.34 -1.21 -7.38
C ALA A 89 8.49 -0.69 -6.48
N ALA A 90 8.56 0.63 -6.26
CA ALA A 90 9.59 1.22 -5.39
C ALA A 90 9.38 0.86 -3.92
N LEU A 91 8.13 0.73 -3.45
CA LEU A 91 7.82 0.24 -2.11
C LEU A 91 8.34 -1.19 -1.94
N VAL A 92 7.99 -2.10 -2.87
CA VAL A 92 8.41 -3.50 -2.82
C VAL A 92 9.93 -3.63 -2.86
N GLU A 93 10.60 -2.98 -3.81
CA GLU A 93 12.07 -3.03 -3.89
C GLU A 93 12.70 -2.48 -2.60
N GLY A 94 12.25 -1.31 -2.16
CA GLY A 94 12.80 -0.64 -0.99
C GLY A 94 12.61 -1.46 0.29
N TRP A 95 11.44 -2.06 0.46
CA TRP A 95 11.12 -2.92 1.60
C TRP A 95 11.94 -4.21 1.59
N CYS A 96 11.92 -4.97 0.49
CA CYS A 96 12.62 -6.27 0.41
C CYS A 96 14.14 -6.13 0.45
N THR A 97 14.69 -4.96 0.09
CA THR A 97 16.13 -4.67 0.23
C THR A 97 16.51 -4.05 1.57
N GLY A 98 15.54 -3.77 2.45
CA GLY A 98 15.78 -3.08 3.73
C GLY A 98 16.16 -1.61 3.60
N LYS A 99 15.98 -1.00 2.43
CA LYS A 99 16.18 0.45 2.23
C LYS A 99 15.04 1.28 2.84
N LEU A 100 13.85 0.69 2.94
CA LEU A 100 12.67 1.28 3.59
C LEU A 100 12.41 0.58 4.92
N SER A 101 11.96 1.35 5.90
CA SER A 101 11.52 0.88 7.20
C SER A 101 10.42 1.79 7.76
N VAL A 102 9.62 1.22 8.65
CA VAL A 102 8.60 1.94 9.47
C VAL A 102 8.97 1.88 10.93
#